data_AF-B9JAU8-F1
#
_entry.id   AF-B9JAU8-F1
#
_cell.length_a   1.000
_cell.length_b   1.000
_cell.length_c   1.000
_cell.angle_alpha   90.00
_cell.angle_beta   90.00
_cell.angle_gamma   90.00
#
_symmetry.space_group_name_H-M   'P 1'
#
loop_
_entity.id
_entity.type
_entity.pdbx_description
1 polymer ?
#
loop_
_entity_poly.entity_id
_entity_poly.type
_entity_poly.pdbx_seq_one_letter_code
_entity_poly.pdbx_strand_id
1 'polypeptide(L)'
;MTEEEQFAHFETMGMLHVRDIAPQWPLHLQALAYRWLKLKEDEAREAKDQAAAAEIARIERQEKDQKRQNLITLGIAVAALVISIFAWLFPRH
;
A
#
# COMPACT_ATOMS: atom_id res chain seq x y z
N MET A 1 23.89 -23.30 -20.70
CA MET A 1 23.44 -22.23 -19.80
C MET A 1 21.97 -21.99 -20.07
N THR A 2 21.11 -22.25 -19.09
CA THR A 2 19.64 -22.14 -19.23
C THR A 2 19.18 -20.68 -19.11
N GLU A 3 17.92 -20.39 -19.48
CA GLU A 3 17.33 -19.06 -19.28
C GLU A 3 17.34 -18.64 -17.79
N GLU A 4 17.06 -19.59 -16.90
CA GLU A 4 17.08 -19.38 -15.44
C GLU A 4 18.48 -19.02 -14.93
N GLU A 5 19.52 -19.68 -15.44
CA GLU A 5 20.91 -19.38 -15.10
C GLU A 5 21.34 -17.99 -15.61
N GLN A 6 20.87 -17.58 -16.80
CA GLN A 6 21.11 -16.23 -17.33
C GLN A 6 20.40 -15.17 -16.49
N PHE A 7 19.15 -15.43 -16.07
CA PHE A 7 18.39 -14.50 -15.24
C PHE A 7 18.99 -14.34 -13.85
N ALA A 8 19.46 -15.44 -13.24
CA ALA A 8 20.20 -15.38 -11.99
C ALA A 8 21.49 -14.55 -12.15
N HIS A 9 22.19 -14.70 -13.28
CA HIS A 9 23.35 -13.87 -13.58
C HIS A 9 22.99 -12.39 -13.75
N PHE A 10 21.91 -12.06 -14.46
CA PHE A 10 21.41 -10.69 -14.58
C PHE A 10 21.03 -10.10 -13.21
N GLU A 11 20.46 -10.91 -12.32
CA GLU A 11 20.13 -10.50 -10.96
C GLU A 11 21.36 -10.13 -10.14
N THR A 12 22.48 -10.87 -10.29
CA THR A 12 23.75 -10.50 -9.64
C THR A 12 24.36 -9.20 -10.17
N MET A 13 24.14 -8.87 -11.45
CA MET A 13 24.62 -7.63 -12.08
C MET A 13 23.74 -6.42 -11.76
N GLY A 14 22.45 -6.64 -11.53
CA GLY A 14 21.48 -5.59 -11.22
C GLY A 14 20.89 -4.90 -12.46
N MET A 15 19.67 -4.38 -12.31
CA MET A 15 18.86 -3.87 -13.43
C MET A 15 19.51 -2.74 -14.23
N LEU A 16 20.11 -1.76 -13.54
CA LEU A 16 20.77 -0.63 -14.20
C LEU A 16 21.93 -1.11 -15.08
N HIS A 17 22.77 -1.99 -14.54
CA HIS A 17 23.92 -2.50 -15.26
C HIS A 17 23.50 -3.33 -16.48
N VAL A 18 22.54 -4.22 -16.32
CA VAL A 18 21.99 -5.05 -17.41
C VAL A 18 21.41 -4.16 -18.52
N ARG A 19 20.69 -3.08 -18.19
CA ARG A 19 20.14 -2.14 -19.17
C ARG A 19 21.22 -1.45 -20.01
N ASP A 20 22.33 -1.08 -19.38
CA ASP A 20 23.41 -0.34 -20.03
C ASP A 20 24.26 -1.23 -20.94
N ILE A 21 24.48 -2.49 -20.54
CA ILE A 21 25.37 -3.41 -21.26
C ILE A 21 24.62 -4.36 -22.22
N ALA A 22 23.31 -4.59 -22.04
CA ALA A 22 22.52 -5.46 -22.92
C ALA A 22 22.58 -5.13 -24.43
N PRO A 23 22.67 -3.85 -24.87
CA PRO A 23 22.82 -3.53 -26.29
C PRO A 23 24.14 -4.02 -26.91
N GLN A 24 25.14 -4.32 -26.07
CA GLN A 24 26.46 -4.81 -26.50
C GLN A 24 26.50 -6.34 -26.55
N TRP A 25 25.47 -7.02 -26.04
CA TRP A 25 25.39 -8.47 -26.03
C TRP A 25 24.90 -9.04 -27.37
N PRO A 26 25.20 -10.32 -27.64
CA PRO A 26 24.57 -11.05 -28.73
C PRO A 26 23.04 -11.00 -28.67
N LEU A 27 22.40 -11.02 -29.84
CA LEU A 27 20.95 -10.81 -29.99
C LEU A 27 20.07 -11.70 -29.09
N HIS A 28 20.48 -12.96 -28.87
CA HIS A 28 19.76 -13.90 -28.01
C HIS A 28 19.84 -13.50 -26.52
N LEU A 29 21.01 -13.04 -26.07
CA LEU A 29 21.19 -12.53 -24.70
C LEU A 29 20.49 -11.19 -24.51
N GLN A 30 20.50 -10.34 -25.53
CA GLN A 30 19.77 -9.08 -25.52
C GLN A 30 18.25 -9.31 -25.34
N ALA A 31 17.67 -10.28 -26.06
CA ALA A 31 16.26 -10.63 -25.92
C ALA A 31 15.93 -11.15 -24.51
N LEU A 32 16.80 -11.99 -23.93
CA LEU A 32 16.66 -12.48 -22.56
C LEU A 32 16.79 -11.34 -21.54
N ALA A 33 17.73 -10.42 -21.74
CA ALA A 33 17.95 -9.27 -20.87
C ALA A 33 16.73 -8.35 -20.84
N TYR A 34 16.15 -8.03 -22.00
CA TYR A 34 14.93 -7.21 -22.05
C TYR A 34 13.72 -7.90 -21.45
N ARG A 35 13.59 -9.21 -21.63
CA ARG A 35 12.52 -9.99 -21.00
C ARG A 35 12.65 -9.95 -19.47
N TRP A 36 13.87 -10.13 -18.96
CA TRP A 36 14.14 -10.05 -17.53
C TRP A 36 13.92 -8.63 -16.97
N LEU A 37 14.39 -7.58 -17.67
CA LEU A 37 14.17 -6.19 -17.27
C LEU A 37 12.67 -5.85 -17.17
N LYS A 38 11.89 -6.32 -18.14
CA LYS A 38 10.43 -6.14 -18.12
C LYS A 38 9.80 -6.86 -16.92
N LEU A 39 10.21 -8.09 -16.64
CA LEU A 39 9.73 -8.85 -15.49
C LEU A 39 9.98 -8.08 -14.18
N LYS A 40 11.18 -7.54 -13.99
CA LYS A 40 11.53 -6.76 -12.80
C LYS A 40 10.79 -5.42 -12.70
N GLU A 41 10.49 -4.78 -13.84
CA GLU A 41 9.68 -3.56 -13.87
C GLU A 41 8.22 -3.85 -13.48
N ASP A 42 7.65 -4.95 -13.98
CA ASP A 42 6.31 -5.40 -13.63
C ASP A 42 6.23 -5.77 -12.14
N GLU A 43 7.20 -6.52 -11.60
CA GLU A 43 7.31 -6.82 -10.16
C GLU A 43 7.37 -5.54 -9.30
N ALA A 44 8.18 -4.55 -9.71
CA ALA A 44 8.30 -3.29 -8.98
C ALA A 44 7.01 -2.46 -9.03
N ARG A 45 6.24 -2.57 -10.12
CA ARG A 45 4.95 -1.90 -10.27
C ARG A 45 3.88 -2.57 -9.40
N GLU A 46 3.78 -3.89 -9.45
CA GLU A 46 2.86 -4.66 -8.61
C GLU A 46 3.13 -4.43 -7.11
N ALA A 47 4.40 -4.38 -6.69
CA ALA A 47 4.74 -4.10 -5.30
C ALA A 47 4.28 -2.70 -4.86
N LYS A 48 4.39 -1.68 -5.73
CA LYS A 48 3.88 -0.33 -5.45
C LYS A 48 2.36 -0.29 -5.42
N ASP A 49 1.70 -0.98 -6.34
CA ASP A 49 0.24 -1.03 -6.40
C ASP A 49 -0.33 -1.75 -5.17
N GLN A 50 0.31 -2.82 -4.71
CA GLN A 50 -0.05 -3.52 -3.46
C GLN A 50 0.18 -2.64 -2.23
N ALA A 51 1.30 -1.90 -2.16
CA ALA A 51 1.55 -0.96 -1.07
C ALA A 51 0.50 0.16 -1.05
N ALA A 52 0.15 0.72 -2.21
CA ALA A 52 -0.90 1.72 -2.34
C ALA A 52 -2.28 1.17 -1.94
N ALA A 53 -2.62 -0.05 -2.37
CA ALA A 53 -3.88 -0.70 -2.00
C ALA A 53 -3.97 -0.98 -0.49
N ALA A 54 -2.85 -1.38 0.15
CA ALA A 54 -2.78 -1.57 1.59
C ALA A 54 -2.96 -0.26 2.36
N GLU A 55 -2.38 0.84 1.88
CA GLU A 55 -2.55 2.19 2.44
C GLU A 55 -4.01 2.64 2.36
N ILE A 56 -4.65 2.47 1.20
CA ILE A 56 -6.07 2.80 0.99
C ILE A 56 -6.96 1.98 1.92
N ALA A 57 -6.70 0.67 2.05
CA ALA A 57 -7.45 -0.21 2.95
C ALA A 57 -7.28 0.19 4.42
N ARG A 58 -6.11 0.70 4.82
CA ARG A 58 -5.86 1.21 6.17
C ARG A 58 -6.66 2.48 6.43
N ILE A 59 -6.66 3.42 5.49
CA ILE A 59 -7.40 4.69 5.57
C ILE A 59 -8.90 4.42 5.66
N GLU A 60 -9.44 3.52 4.83
CA GLU A 60 -10.87 3.20 4.84
C GLU A 60 -11.33 2.59 6.18
N ARG A 61 -10.49 1.76 6.82
CA ARG A 61 -10.77 1.23 8.16
C ARG A 61 -10.76 2.34 9.21
N GLN A 62 -9.77 3.23 9.17
CA GLN A 62 -9.68 4.35 10.10
C GLN A 62 -10.89 5.30 9.96
N GLU A 63 -11.34 5.60 8.74
CA GLU A 63 -12.53 6.43 8.54
C GLU A 63 -13.81 5.80 9.11
N LYS A 64 -13.99 4.48 8.95
CA LYS A 64 -15.15 3.76 9.49
C LYS A 64 -15.14 3.78 11.02
N ASP A 65 -13.98 3.56 11.63
CA ASP A 65 -13.84 3.59 13.09
C ASP A 65 -14.00 5.01 13.64
N GLN A 66 -13.46 6.03 12.96
CA GLN A 66 -13.64 7.44 13.32
C GLN A 66 -15.11 7.85 13.27
N LYS A 67 -15.87 7.44 12.24
CA LYS A 67 -17.32 7.71 12.14
C LYS A 67 -18.09 7.08 13.30
N ARG A 68 -17.75 5.84 13.69
CA ARG A 68 -18.37 5.17 14.84
C ARG A 68 -18.05 5.90 16.15
N GLN A 69 -16.80 6.27 16.36
CA GLN A 69 -16.39 7.02 17.56
C GLN A 69 -17.11 8.37 17.65
N ASN A 70 -17.22 9.11 16.54
CA ASN A 70 -17.92 10.39 16.53
C ASN A 70 -19.41 10.25 16.89
N LEU A 71 -20.08 9.19 16.40
CA LEU A 71 -21.48 8.92 16.76
C LEU A 71 -21.65 8.58 18.25
N ILE A 72 -20.75 7.77 18.82
CA ILE A 72 -20.76 7.45 20.25
C ILE A 72 -20.55 8.71 21.09
N THR A 73 -19.54 9.50 20.77
CA THR A 73 -19.23 10.77 21.46
C THR A 73 -20.41 11.74 21.39
N LEU A 74 -21.05 11.86 20.23
CA LEU A 74 -22.25 12.68 20.07
C LEU A 74 -23.40 12.18 20.95
N GLY A 75 -23.64 10.86 20.99
CA GLY A 75 -24.66 10.27 21.85
C GLY A 75 -24.43 10.53 23.33
N ILE A 76 -23.17 10.41 23.79
CA ILE A 76 -22.79 10.73 25.19
C ILE A 76 -23.01 12.22 25.47
N ALA A 77 -22.62 13.11 24.56
CA ALA A 77 -22.80 14.55 24.73
C ALA A 77 -24.28 14.94 24.83
N VAL A 78 -25.14 14.35 23.99
CA VAL A 78 -26.59 14.58 24.05
C VAL A 78 -27.18 14.05 25.37
N ALA A 79 -26.81 12.84 25.80
CA ALA A 79 -27.26 12.28 27.06
C ALA A 79 -26.84 13.15 28.26
N ALA A 80 -25.58 13.63 28.28
CA ALA A 80 -25.08 14.53 29.31
C ALA A 80 -25.84 15.86 29.34
N LEU A 81 -26.20 16.42 28.18
CA LEU A 81 -26.99 17.63 28.08
C LEU A 81 -28.41 17.44 28.64
N VAL A 82 -29.06 16.32 28.33
CA VAL A 82 -30.37 15.95 28.89
C VAL A 82 -30.29 15.82 30.42
N ILE A 83 -29.28 15.11 30.94
CA ILE A 83 -29.07 14.96 32.39
C ILE A 83 -28.87 16.33 33.05
N SER A 84 -28.08 17.21 32.43
CA SER A 84 -27.86 18.57 32.94
C SER A 84 -29.15 19.40 32.99
N ILE A 85 -30.01 19.28 31.98
CA ILE A 85 -31.31 19.95 31.95
C ILE A 85 -32.22 19.42 33.06
N PHE A 86 -32.27 18.10 33.24
CA PHE A 86 -33.05 17.47 34.32
C PHE A 86 -32.54 17.88 35.71
N ALA A 87 -31.22 17.94 35.90
CA ALA A 87 -30.61 18.39 37.15
C ALA A 87 -30.96 19.85 37.49
N TRP A 88 -31.18 20.70 36.49
CA TRP A 88 -31.58 22.09 36.69
C TRP A 88 -33.08 22.25 36.96
N LEU A 89 -33.93 21.49 36.26
CA LEU A 89 -35.39 21.50 36.43
C LEU A 89 -35.86 20.83 37.72
N PHE A 90 -35.11 19.84 38.21
CA PHE A 90 -35.38 19.17 39.48
C PHE A 90 -34.17 19.31 40.41
N PRO A 91 -33.91 20.51 40.94
CA PRO A 91 -32.70 20.79 41.72
C PRO A 91 -32.66 20.14 43.11
N ARG A 92 -33.65 19.30 43.48
CA ARG A 92 -33.78 18.54 44.75
C ARG A 92 -35.06 17.68 44.72
N HIS A 93 -35.23 16.47 45.27
CA HIS A 93 -34.48 15.62 46.23
C HIS A 93 -33.33 16.24 47.01
#